data_AF-A0A7K7DU48-F1
#
_entry.id   AF-A0A7K7DU48-F1
#
_cell.length_a   1.000
_cell.length_b   1.000
_cell.length_c   1.000
_cell.angle_alpha   90.00
_cell.angle_beta   90.00
_cell.angle_gamma   90.00
#
_symmetry.space_group_name_H-M   'P 1'
#
loop_
_entity.id
_entity.type
_entity.pdbx_description
1 polymer ?
#
loop_
_entity_poly.entity_id
_entity_poly.type
_entity_poly.pdbx_seq_one_letter_code
_entity_poly.pdbx_strand_id
1 'polypeptide(L)' 'CGTMGTPPLFPWALLVPTLVLVGLWAPCVVSRQPNFIVILADDVGWGDLGANWAETKETPHLDQL' A
#
# COMPACT_ATOMS: atom_id res chain seq x y z
N CYS A 1 -31.38 7.24 51.02
CA CYS A 1 -31.14 8.56 50.41
C CYS A 1 -29.96 8.37 49.46
N GLY A 2 -30.14 7.91 48.21
CA GLY A 2 -30.72 8.68 47.09
C GLY A 2 -29.79 9.88 46.84
N THR A 3 -28.94 9.93 45.83
CA THR A 3 -29.28 9.83 44.41
C THR A 3 -28.05 9.44 43.58
N MET A 4 -28.27 8.48 42.68
CA MET A 4 -27.46 8.25 41.49
C MET A 4 -27.84 9.38 40.50
N GLY A 5 -26.90 10.23 40.12
CA GLY A 5 -27.14 11.33 39.18
C GLY A 5 -25.85 11.75 38.50
N THR A 6 -25.52 11.13 37.37
CA THR A 6 -24.40 11.52 36.51
C THR A 6 -24.72 12.83 35.76
N PRO A 7 -23.82 13.83 35.73
CA PRO A 7 -24.00 15.10 35.02
C PRO A 7 -23.90 14.93 33.48
N PRO A 8 -24.46 15.86 32.68
CA PRO A 8 -24.43 15.80 31.22
C PRO A 8 -22.99 15.92 30.71
N LEU A 9 -22.54 14.91 29.96
CA LEU A 9 -21.18 14.85 29.42
C LEU A 9 -21.01 15.94 28.35
N PHE A 10 -20.10 16.90 28.60
CA PHE A 10 -19.73 17.97 27.66
C PHE A 10 -18.99 17.37 26.44
N PRO A 11 -19.23 17.85 25.21
CA PRO A 11 -18.75 17.19 23.99
C PRO A 11 -17.22 16.97 23.93
N TRP A 12 -16.41 17.87 24.49
CA TRP A 12 -14.94 17.76 24.44
C TRP A 12 -14.38 16.63 25.30
N ALA A 13 -15.10 16.18 26.34
CA ALA A 13 -14.71 15.05 27.16
C ALA A 13 -14.70 13.74 26.35
N LEU A 14 -15.42 13.72 25.22
CA LEU A 14 -15.38 12.63 24.24
C LEU A 14 -14.36 12.91 23.13
N LEU A 15 -14.16 14.16 22.71
CA LEU A 15 -13.29 14.48 21.57
C LEU A 15 -11.81 14.22 21.83
N VAL A 16 -11.29 14.60 22.99
CA VAL A 16 -9.86 14.39 23.33
C VAL A 16 -9.49 12.90 23.35
N PRO A 17 -10.23 12.02 24.06
CA PRO A 17 -9.92 10.59 24.00
C PRO A 17 -10.11 10.05 22.58
N THR A 18 -11.09 10.53 21.80
CA THR A 18 -11.20 10.08 20.41
C THR A 18 -9.98 10.43 19.56
N LEU A 19 -9.36 11.60 19.74
CA LEU A 19 -8.18 11.99 18.98
C LEU A 19 -6.94 11.19 19.39
N VAL A 20 -6.79 10.94 20.69
CA VAL A 20 -5.71 10.08 21.23
C VAL A 20 -5.88 8.66 20.71
N LEU A 21 -7.11 8.16 20.70
CA LEU A 21 -7.43 6.88 20.09
C LEU A 21 -7.01 6.89 18.62
N VAL A 22 -7.38 7.91 17.83
CA VAL A 22 -6.99 8.05 16.41
C VAL A 22 -5.47 8.03 16.22
N GLY A 23 -4.70 8.74 17.05
CA GLY A 23 -3.23 8.72 16.96
C GLY A 23 -2.62 7.36 17.29
N LEU A 24 -3.23 6.59 18.19
CA LEU A 24 -2.85 5.22 18.51
C LEU A 24 -3.13 4.24 17.36
N TRP A 25 -3.99 4.63 16.40
CA TRP A 25 -4.31 3.88 15.19
C TRP A 25 -3.38 4.18 14.00
N ALA A 26 -2.28 4.90 14.18
CA ALA A 26 -1.34 5.16 13.08
C ALA A 26 -0.80 3.83 12.48
N PRO A 27 -0.80 3.65 11.14
CA PRO A 27 -0.31 2.42 10.53
C PRO A 27 1.20 2.30 10.70
N CYS A 28 1.65 1.15 11.18
CA CYS A 28 3.07 0.80 11.21
C CYS A 28 3.54 0.57 9.77
N VAL A 29 4.56 1.30 9.33
CA VAL A 29 5.18 1.08 8.02
C VAL A 29 6.00 -0.20 8.09
N VAL A 30 5.43 -1.30 7.59
CA VAL A 30 6.13 -2.57 7.44
C VAL A 30 6.97 -2.50 6.17
N SER A 31 8.30 -2.62 6.32
CA SER A 31 9.17 -2.88 5.17
C SER A 31 8.88 -4.29 4.66
N ARG A 32 8.21 -4.39 3.51
CA ARG A 32 7.87 -5.68 2.90
C ARG A 32 9.13 -6.29 2.28
N GLN A 33 9.41 -7.54 2.59
CA GLN A 33 10.43 -8.31 1.87
C GLN A 33 9.99 -8.46 0.40
N PRO A 34 10.82 -8.03 -0.58
CA PRO A 34 10.44 -8.13 -1.98
C PRO A 34 10.46 -9.59 -2.43
N ASN A 35 9.62 -9.91 -3.42
CA ASN A 35 9.72 -11.18 -4.14
C ASN A 35 10.63 -10.99 -5.35
N PHE A 36 11.47 -11.98 -5.65
CA PHE A 36 12.29 -11.97 -6.85
C PHE A 36 11.72 -12.97 -7.86
N ILE A 37 11.55 -12.52 -9.09
CA ILE A 37 11.12 -13.35 -10.23
C ILE A 37 12.22 -13.25 -11.28
N VAL A 38 12.75 -14.39 -11.69
CA VAL A 38 13.72 -14.49 -12.79
C VAL A 38 13.00 -15.11 -13.97
N ILE A 39 12.93 -14.37 -15.07
CA ILE A 39 12.32 -14.84 -16.32
C ILE A 39 13.47 -15.22 -17.25
N LEU A 40 13.53 -16.51 -17.59
CA LEU A 40 14.45 -17.04 -18.59
C LEU A 40 13.63 -17.47 -19.80
N ALA A 41 13.98 -16.95 -20.96
CA ALA A 41 13.41 -17.35 -22.23
C ALA A 41 14.51 -17.97 -23.09
N ASP A 42 14.22 -19.13 -23.67
CA ASP A 42 15.15 -19.83 -24.57
C ASP A 42 15.12 -19.19 -25.96
N ASP A 43 16.29 -19.08 -26.60
CA ASP A 43 16.49 -18.54 -27.95
C ASP A 43 15.89 -17.14 -28.23
N VAL A 44 15.53 -16.37 -27.20
CA VAL A 44 15.12 -14.97 -27.37
C VAL A 44 16.35 -14.08 -27.53
N GLY A 45 16.51 -13.53 -28.73
CA GLY A 45 17.56 -12.59 -29.06
C GLY A 45 17.25 -11.16 -28.60
N TRP A 46 18.29 -10.32 -28.56
CA TRP A 46 18.15 -8.91 -28.19
C TRP A 46 17.17 -8.15 -29.09
N GLY A 47 17.20 -8.45 -30.39
CA GLY A 47 16.33 -7.82 -31.38
C GLY A 47 14.88 -8.27 -31.29
N ASP A 48 14.56 -9.38 -30.61
CA ASP A 48 13.18 -9.89 -30.57
C ASP A 48 12.25 -9.10 -29.65
N LEU A 49 12.79 -8.17 -28.85
CA LEU A 49 12.04 -7.27 -27.99
C LEU A 49 11.84 -5.91 -28.67
N GLY A 50 10.58 -5.47 -28.76
CA GLY A 50 10.23 -4.19 -29.38
C GLY A 50 10.92 -2.99 -28.72
N ALA A 51 11.13 -3.04 -27.40
CA ALA A 51 11.88 -2.02 -26.65
C ALA A 51 13.33 -1.84 -27.13
N ASN A 52 13.93 -2.90 -27.65
CA ASN A 52 15.34 -2.91 -28.06
C ASN A 52 15.52 -2.60 -29.55
N TRP A 53 14.50 -2.87 -30.38
CA TRP A 53 14.52 -2.57 -31.81
C TRP A 53 13.09 -2.31 -32.32
N ALA A 54 12.83 -1.10 -32.81
CA ALA A 54 11.47 -0.67 -33.17
C ALA A 54 10.83 -1.42 -34.35
N GLU A 55 11.62 -2.14 -35.15
CA GLU A 55 11.13 -2.89 -36.33
C GLU A 55 10.75 -4.34 -36.02
N THR A 56 10.89 -4.81 -34.76
CA THR A 56 10.57 -6.20 -34.38
C THR A 56 9.18 -6.34 -33.75
N LYS A 57 8.78 -7.58 -33.43
CA LYS A 57 7.42 -7.88 -32.97
C LYS A 57 7.12 -7.14 -31.66
N GLU A 58 5.91 -6.61 -31.53
CA GLU A 58 5.51 -5.95 -30.28
C GLU A 58 5.47 -6.96 -29.12
N THR A 59 6.18 -6.63 -28.04
CA THR A 59 6.24 -7.41 -26.80
C THR A 59 5.66 -6.57 -25.66
N PRO A 60 4.36 -6.20 -25.71
CA PRO A 60 3.81 -5.09 -24.93
C PRO A 60 3.95 -5.24 -23.42
N HIS A 61 3.99 -6.47 -22.90
CA HIS A 61 4.20 -6.72 -21.48
C HIS A 61 5.67 -6.65 -21.06
N LEU A 62 6.60 -7.06 -21.93
CA LEU A 62 8.04 -6.99 -21.64
C LEU A 62 8.60 -5.60 -21.94
N ASP A 63 8.03 -4.89 -22.91
CA ASP A 63 8.42 -3.52 -23.27
C ASP A 63 8.06 -2.50 -22.18
N GLN A 64 7.15 -2.85 -21.28
CA GLN A 64 6.71 -2.02 -20.15
C GLN A 64 7.45 -2.32 -18.83
N LEU A 65 8.28 -3.38 -18.78
CA LEU A 65 9.08 -3.73 -17.60
C LEU A 65 10.27 -2.78 -17.46
#